data_AF-A0A7X7I9U9-F1
#
_entry.id   AF-A0A7X7I9U9-F1
#
_cell.length_a   1.000
_cell.length_b   1.000
_cell.length_c   1.000
_cell.angle_alpha   90.00
_cell.angle_beta   90.00
_cell.angle_gamma   90.00
#
_symmetry.space_group_name_H-M   'P 1'
#
loop_
_entity.id
_entity.type
_entity.pdbx_description
1 polymer ?
#
loop_
_entity_poly.entity_id
_entity_poly.type
_entity_poly.pdbx_seq_one_letter_code
_entity_poly.pdbx_strand_id
1 'polypeptide(L)'
;MSRADGNIFVMRNGKGVPHFVQSDSRWGSRTLGTGSSISAQGCAISCIAMFLKFYGRDVTPGTLDEYLDTHQGYVGNSVVFATALKCGEAESLMISYGGKLTVNFDSIISQRIGNNMPTVARVDYGTDADENYNHFVVIVGITSDGDYIINDPGTRLGNGAENPNNDNIISKTTRKNGYKLVAVDIFDVTDTNTQPDVAPSDPIPVSQFIPPNSRTVTVKTFTLPVKLSSGTEISSESLNEYLNHTEKQYKGGYFPLGANTVWHGGLHIHAAQGSNVYAMADGEIVAAKLAETPEKANGYYGSHNFILVKHTITGAALNKQFANTQNKMDEGADQQRDQKNNNSFNSSENRSFYSLYMHLNMETLDLTNQKLNEVSWLQKRDNQQVPENTETYVVLPGDTIEKIARQWNTTVEEVRVNNPNLESHYGKNSTGTISWYHAGDIIRRPQSKIAETVINDEIIAALKSGEIVKINNVNVKAGDLLWTSGLYGTPPPGMIHWEVFSEENLLPSFTPVEDPD
;
A
#
# COMPACT_ATOMS: atom_id res chain seq x y z
N MET A 1 11.14 7.82 17.71
CA MET A 1 10.01 7.22 16.96
C MET A 1 10.09 5.70 16.92
N SER A 2 11.25 5.07 17.07
CA SER A 2 11.35 3.62 17.34
C SER A 2 11.86 3.33 18.76
N ARG A 3 11.39 2.24 19.38
CA ARG A 3 11.97 1.67 20.60
C ARG A 3 12.97 0.56 20.25
N ALA A 4 13.73 0.08 21.23
CA ALA A 4 14.74 -0.98 21.05
C ALA A 4 14.18 -2.30 20.48
N ASP A 5 12.85 -2.47 20.52
CA ASP A 5 12.11 -3.60 19.97
C ASP A 5 11.74 -3.45 18.48
N GLY A 6 12.06 -2.30 17.85
CA GLY A 6 11.76 -2.02 16.44
C GLY A 6 10.33 -1.54 16.17
N ASN A 7 9.51 -1.37 17.21
CA ASN A 7 8.16 -0.82 17.07
C ASN A 7 8.22 0.69 16.88
N ILE A 8 7.37 1.22 15.99
CA ILE A 8 7.18 2.64 15.76
C ILE A 8 6.01 3.13 16.61
N PHE A 9 6.20 4.25 17.32
CA PHE A 9 5.13 4.90 18.08
C PHE A 9 5.02 6.36 17.70
N VAL A 10 3.77 6.85 17.67
CA VAL A 10 3.53 8.29 17.64
C VAL A 10 3.83 8.89 19.02
N MET A 11 4.63 9.94 19.04
CA MET A 11 5.19 10.57 20.24
C MET A 11 5.19 12.07 20.08
N ARG A 12 4.68 12.81 21.06
CA ARG A 12 4.70 14.27 21.09
C ARG A 12 5.20 14.75 22.44
N ASN A 13 6.21 15.61 22.44
CA ASN A 13 6.88 16.10 23.66
C ASN A 13 7.30 14.95 24.62
N GLY A 14 7.85 13.86 24.05
CA GLY A 14 8.30 12.69 24.81
C GLY A 14 7.17 11.80 25.37
N LYS A 15 5.90 12.06 25.02
CA LYS A 15 4.75 11.27 25.49
C LYS A 15 4.03 10.61 24.32
N GLY A 16 3.61 9.36 24.51
CA GLY A 16 2.73 8.67 23.58
C GLY A 16 1.28 9.15 23.68
N VAL A 17 0.42 8.62 22.82
CA VAL A 17 -1.02 8.86 22.91
C VAL A 17 -1.53 8.32 24.25
N PRO A 18 -2.28 9.12 25.04
CA PRO A 18 -2.83 8.64 26.29
C PRO A 18 -3.89 7.57 26.02
N HIS A 19 -4.14 6.69 26.99
CA HIS A 19 -5.23 5.74 26.92
C HIS A 19 -6.40 6.18 27.81
N PHE A 20 -7.55 6.43 27.21
CA PHE A 20 -8.80 6.72 27.91
C PHE A 20 -9.78 5.58 27.74
N VAL A 21 -10.22 5.02 28.88
CA VAL A 21 -11.18 3.93 28.94
C VAL A 21 -12.59 4.51 29.03
N GLN A 22 -13.50 4.12 28.14
CA GLN A 22 -14.85 4.68 28.08
C GLN A 22 -15.66 4.43 29.37
N SER A 23 -15.34 3.35 30.10
CA SER A 23 -15.97 2.96 31.36
C SER A 23 -15.26 3.48 32.62
N ASP A 24 -14.36 4.46 32.49
CA ASP A 24 -13.76 5.12 33.66
C ASP A 24 -14.82 5.82 34.51
N SER A 25 -14.75 5.69 35.84
CA SER A 25 -15.78 6.23 36.74
C SER A 25 -15.88 7.76 36.72
N ARG A 26 -14.84 8.47 36.24
CA ARG A 26 -14.84 9.93 36.15
C ARG A 26 -15.80 10.47 35.08
N TRP A 27 -16.13 9.69 34.06
CA TRP A 27 -17.00 10.12 32.94
C TRP A 27 -17.99 9.06 32.46
N GLY A 28 -17.77 7.78 32.76
CA GLY A 28 -18.50 6.66 32.19
C GLY A 28 -20.01 6.67 32.48
N SER A 29 -20.46 7.34 33.53
CA SER A 29 -21.88 7.50 33.87
C SER A 29 -22.58 8.66 33.15
N ARG A 30 -21.84 9.51 32.43
CA ARG A 30 -22.43 10.61 31.65
C ARG A 30 -23.22 10.08 30.46
N THR A 31 -24.29 10.78 30.09
CA THR A 31 -25.19 10.39 28.98
C THR A 31 -24.76 11.07 27.69
N LEU A 32 -24.41 10.27 26.68
CA LEU A 32 -24.20 10.69 25.31
C LEU A 32 -25.52 11.10 24.67
N GLY A 33 -25.61 12.35 24.22
CA GLY A 33 -26.71 12.87 23.41
C GLY A 33 -28.08 12.54 24.00
N THR A 34 -28.77 11.56 23.41
CA THR A 34 -30.16 11.26 23.76
C THR A 34 -30.40 10.14 24.77
N GLY A 35 -29.41 9.33 25.16
CA GLY A 35 -29.71 8.32 26.21
C GLY A 35 -28.71 7.22 26.57
N SER A 36 -27.62 6.99 25.82
CA SER A 36 -26.64 5.95 26.21
C SER A 36 -25.52 6.53 27.07
N SER A 37 -24.99 5.78 28.03
CA SER A 37 -23.83 6.26 28.79
C SER A 37 -22.53 6.18 28.00
N ILE A 38 -21.53 7.00 28.34
CA ILE A 38 -20.17 6.88 27.77
C ILE A 38 -19.61 5.46 28.01
N SER A 39 -19.89 4.86 29.16
CA SER A 39 -19.47 3.47 29.42
C SER A 39 -20.09 2.49 28.42
N ALA A 40 -21.34 2.70 27.99
CA ALA A 40 -22.05 1.80 27.10
C ALA A 40 -21.69 2.00 25.62
N GLN A 41 -21.57 3.25 25.15
CA GLN A 41 -21.41 3.57 23.71
C GLN A 41 -20.36 4.66 23.42
N GLY A 42 -19.42 4.90 24.34
CA GLY A 42 -18.46 6.01 24.26
C GLY A 42 -17.15 5.73 23.55
N CYS A 43 -17.06 4.71 22.69
CA CYS A 43 -15.81 4.37 22.00
C CYS A 43 -15.31 5.53 21.11
N ALA A 44 -16.20 6.15 20.32
CA ALA A 44 -15.85 7.26 19.44
C ALA A 44 -15.39 8.51 20.21
N ILE A 45 -16.16 8.95 21.22
CA ILE A 45 -15.79 10.14 22.03
C ILE A 45 -14.45 9.91 22.75
N SER A 46 -14.21 8.69 23.24
CA SER A 46 -12.96 8.36 23.93
C SER A 46 -11.76 8.39 22.97
N CYS A 47 -11.92 7.91 21.74
CA CYS A 47 -10.90 8.00 20.69
C CYS A 47 -10.57 9.44 20.31
N ILE A 48 -11.59 10.29 20.14
CA ILE A 48 -11.39 11.71 19.83
C ILE A 48 -10.69 12.41 20.99
N ALA A 49 -11.10 12.15 22.24
CA ALA A 49 -10.42 12.72 23.41
C ALA A 49 -8.94 12.31 23.49
N MET A 50 -8.61 11.03 23.22
CA MET A 50 -7.21 10.57 23.15
C MET A 50 -6.42 11.31 22.07
N PHE A 51 -7.00 11.46 20.88
CA PHE A 51 -6.40 12.18 19.76
C PHE A 51 -6.16 13.67 20.08
N LEU A 52 -7.16 14.38 20.59
CA LEU A 52 -7.03 15.81 20.94
C LEU A 52 -6.03 16.02 22.08
N LYS A 53 -6.01 15.13 23.07
CA LYS A 53 -5.05 15.18 24.18
C LYS A 53 -3.61 14.95 23.72
N PHE A 54 -3.38 14.08 22.74
CA PHE A 54 -2.06 13.88 22.13
C PHE A 54 -1.51 15.18 21.53
N TYR A 55 -2.35 15.98 20.86
CA TYR A 55 -1.95 17.28 20.31
C TYR A 55 -1.86 18.40 21.36
N GLY A 56 -2.11 18.09 22.64
CA GLY A 56 -1.91 19.02 23.76
C GLY A 56 -3.17 19.77 24.19
N ARG A 57 -4.35 19.45 23.64
CA ARG A 57 -5.60 20.02 24.14
C ARG A 57 -5.97 19.37 25.46
N ASP A 58 -6.39 20.16 26.46
CA ASP A 58 -6.78 19.62 27.77
C ASP A 58 -8.19 19.01 27.75
N VAL A 59 -8.32 17.89 27.03
CA VAL A 59 -9.59 17.22 26.76
C VAL A 59 -9.57 15.81 27.32
N THR A 60 -10.65 15.43 27.99
CA THR A 60 -10.98 14.08 28.44
C THR A 60 -12.32 13.67 27.83
N PRO A 61 -12.73 12.38 27.89
CA PRO A 61 -14.05 12.01 27.39
C PRO A 61 -15.19 12.76 28.09
N GLY A 62 -15.06 13.04 29.40
CA GLY A 62 -16.06 13.80 30.15
C GLY A 62 -16.13 15.28 29.74
N THR A 63 -14.99 15.96 29.61
CA THR A 63 -14.99 17.37 29.20
C THR A 63 -15.35 17.55 27.72
N LEU A 64 -15.04 16.56 26.88
CA LEU A 64 -15.50 16.53 25.49
C LEU A 64 -17.02 16.38 25.41
N ASP A 65 -17.61 15.52 26.24
CA ASP A 65 -19.05 15.33 26.31
C ASP A 65 -19.77 16.62 26.73
N GLU A 66 -19.29 17.30 27.78
CA GLU A 66 -19.81 18.60 28.22
C GLU A 66 -19.79 19.66 27.11
N TYR A 67 -18.72 19.65 26.30
CA TYR A 67 -18.63 20.51 25.13
C TYR A 67 -19.67 20.12 24.07
N LEU A 68 -19.78 18.84 23.73
CA LEU A 68 -20.72 18.34 22.71
C LEU A 68 -22.18 18.60 23.08
N ASP A 69 -22.55 18.47 24.35
CA ASP A 69 -23.90 18.76 24.89
C ASP A 69 -24.36 20.19 24.60
N THR A 70 -23.41 21.13 24.56
CA THR A 70 -23.69 22.56 24.40
C THR A 70 -23.46 23.08 22.97
N HIS A 71 -22.87 22.27 22.08
CA HIS A 71 -22.43 22.70 20.75
C HIS A 71 -23.05 21.89 19.61
N GLN A 72 -24.21 21.27 19.83
CA GLN A 72 -24.86 20.39 18.84
C GLN A 72 -23.92 19.26 18.38
N GLY A 73 -23.20 18.69 19.34
CA GLY A 73 -22.17 17.68 19.10
C GLY A 73 -22.69 16.26 18.85
N TYR A 74 -24.02 16.07 18.85
CA TYR A 74 -24.65 14.77 18.74
C TYR A 74 -25.80 14.74 17.73
N VAL A 75 -25.92 13.62 17.01
CA VAL A 75 -27.14 13.20 16.31
C VAL A 75 -27.57 11.87 16.92
N GLY A 76 -28.62 11.89 17.74
CA GLY A 76 -28.95 10.76 18.62
C GLY A 76 -27.83 10.54 19.65
N ASN A 77 -27.20 9.37 19.64
CA ASN A 77 -26.01 9.08 20.45
C ASN A 77 -24.70 9.16 19.64
N SER A 78 -24.77 9.50 18.35
CA SER A 78 -23.60 9.55 17.46
C SER A 78 -22.88 10.89 17.57
N VAL A 79 -21.56 10.84 17.77
CA VAL A 79 -20.71 12.04 17.85
C VAL A 79 -20.59 12.70 16.47
N VAL A 80 -20.81 14.01 16.40
CA VAL A 80 -20.51 14.83 15.22
C VAL A 80 -19.03 15.21 15.25
N PHE A 81 -18.20 14.51 14.47
CA PHE A 81 -16.73 14.62 14.56
C PHE A 81 -16.24 16.04 14.28
N ALA A 82 -16.81 16.74 13.30
CA ALA A 82 -16.44 18.13 12.99
C ALA A 82 -16.69 19.09 14.16
N THR A 83 -17.70 18.83 15.00
CA THR A 83 -17.95 19.59 16.24
C THR A 83 -16.98 19.15 17.33
N ALA A 84 -16.81 17.84 17.54
CA ALA A 84 -15.91 17.30 18.57
C ALA A 84 -14.48 17.79 18.41
N LEU A 85 -13.98 17.86 17.18
CA LEU A 85 -12.63 18.35 16.87
C LEU A 85 -12.43 19.85 17.14
N LYS A 86 -13.48 20.62 17.44
CA LYS A 86 -13.36 22.03 17.88
C LYS A 86 -13.22 22.19 19.39
N CYS A 87 -13.39 21.11 20.16
CA CYS A 87 -13.24 21.15 21.61
C CYS A 87 -11.80 21.53 21.99
N GLY A 88 -11.64 22.63 22.75
CA GLY A 88 -10.34 23.16 23.13
C GLY A 88 -9.51 23.68 21.95
N GLU A 89 -10.15 24.10 20.86
CA GLU A 89 -9.48 24.70 19.71
C GLU A 89 -8.74 26.00 20.08
N ALA A 90 -7.57 26.16 19.47
CA ALA A 90 -6.77 27.37 19.53
C ALA A 90 -6.34 27.71 18.11
N GLU A 91 -6.21 29.00 17.78
CA GLU A 91 -5.77 29.45 16.43
C GLU A 91 -4.44 28.83 16.00
N SER A 92 -3.61 28.46 16.98
CA SER A 92 -2.32 27.84 16.76
C SER A 92 -2.36 26.33 16.49
N LEU A 93 -3.50 25.67 16.66
CA LEU A 93 -3.67 24.23 16.47
C LEU A 93 -5.09 23.92 16.00
N MET A 94 -5.26 23.96 14.68
CA MET A 94 -6.53 23.67 13.99
C MET A 94 -6.57 22.20 13.60
N ILE A 95 -7.70 21.55 13.88
CA ILE A 95 -7.91 20.13 13.56
C ILE A 95 -9.26 19.99 12.89
N SER A 96 -9.29 19.45 11.66
CA SER A 96 -10.50 19.28 10.86
C SER A 96 -10.73 17.83 10.47
N TYR A 97 -11.99 17.49 10.21
CA TYR A 97 -12.37 16.16 9.74
C TYR A 97 -12.24 16.09 8.21
N GLY A 98 -11.30 15.28 7.74
CA GLY A 98 -11.03 15.04 6.31
C GLY A 98 -11.86 13.90 5.70
N GLY A 99 -12.65 13.18 6.51
CA GLY A 99 -13.57 12.14 6.05
C GLY A 99 -13.21 10.74 6.53
N LYS A 100 -14.04 9.77 6.11
CA LYS A 100 -13.91 8.35 6.46
C LYS A 100 -13.44 7.57 5.25
N LEU A 101 -12.40 6.76 5.42
CA LEU A 101 -11.84 5.88 4.41
C LEU A 101 -12.15 4.42 4.74
N THR A 102 -12.81 3.69 3.85
CA THR A 102 -13.26 2.28 4.04
C THR A 102 -12.46 1.26 3.24
N VAL A 103 -11.52 1.72 2.42
CA VAL A 103 -10.70 0.89 1.53
C VAL A 103 -9.28 1.45 1.47
N ASN A 104 -8.29 0.58 1.20
CA ASN A 104 -6.90 0.96 0.98
C ASN A 104 -6.27 1.86 2.07
N PHE A 105 -6.74 1.75 3.31
CA PHE A 105 -6.28 2.61 4.40
C PHE A 105 -4.91 2.23 4.98
N ASP A 106 -4.33 1.08 4.61
CA ASP A 106 -3.06 0.62 5.20
C ASP A 106 -1.87 1.55 4.91
N SER A 107 -1.76 2.04 3.67
CA SER A 107 -0.72 3.00 3.28
C SER A 107 -0.92 4.33 3.99
N ILE A 108 -2.17 4.76 4.14
CA ILE A 108 -2.54 6.00 4.84
C ILE A 108 -2.24 5.88 6.33
N ILE A 109 -2.55 4.75 6.98
CA ILE A 109 -2.19 4.52 8.38
C ILE A 109 -0.67 4.57 8.53
N SER A 110 0.06 3.86 7.66
CA SER A 110 1.52 3.81 7.70
C SER A 110 2.13 5.21 7.51
N GLN A 111 1.64 5.99 6.55
CA GLN A 111 2.06 7.37 6.31
C GLN A 111 1.75 8.25 7.52
N ARG A 112 0.55 8.16 8.08
CA ARG A 112 0.13 8.96 9.24
C ARG A 112 0.97 8.64 10.46
N ILE A 113 1.16 7.36 10.78
CA ILE A 113 2.02 6.94 11.91
C ILE A 113 3.48 7.36 11.67
N GLY A 114 4.00 7.22 10.45
CA GLY A 114 5.33 7.69 10.06
C GLY A 114 5.50 9.20 10.19
N ASN A 115 4.45 9.97 9.88
CA ASN A 115 4.37 11.42 10.08
C ASN A 115 3.98 11.80 11.52
N ASN A 116 4.08 10.87 12.47
CA ASN A 116 3.80 11.09 13.88
C ASN A 116 2.35 11.51 14.19
N MET A 117 1.40 11.05 13.37
CA MET A 117 -0.03 11.33 13.49
C MET A 117 -0.79 10.07 13.92
N PRO A 118 -1.36 10.02 15.15
CA PRO A 118 -2.27 8.95 15.51
C PRO A 118 -3.45 8.89 14.55
N THR A 119 -4.04 7.71 14.39
CA THR A 119 -5.13 7.51 13.44
C THR A 119 -6.31 6.84 14.14
N VAL A 120 -7.48 7.49 14.09
CA VAL A 120 -8.71 6.88 14.59
C VAL A 120 -9.18 5.84 13.58
N ALA A 121 -9.46 4.64 14.07
CA ALA A 121 -9.80 3.48 13.30
C ALA A 121 -11.13 2.90 13.75
N ARG A 122 -11.83 2.28 12.82
CA ARG A 122 -13.06 1.54 13.06
C ARG A 122 -12.76 0.06 12.90
N VAL A 123 -13.19 -0.74 13.86
CA VAL A 123 -13.01 -2.19 13.82
C VAL A 123 -14.36 -2.87 13.95
N ASP A 124 -14.46 -4.00 13.30
CA ASP A 124 -15.51 -4.97 13.55
C ASP A 124 -14.97 -6.06 14.49
N TYR A 125 -15.82 -6.52 15.40
CA TYR A 125 -15.53 -7.67 16.24
C TYR A 125 -15.74 -8.95 15.43
N GLY A 126 -14.89 -9.95 15.62
CA GLY A 126 -14.98 -11.24 14.92
C GLY A 126 -16.22 -12.09 15.28
N THR A 127 -17.26 -11.50 15.88
CA THR A 127 -18.54 -12.14 16.24
C THR A 127 -19.66 -11.85 15.27
N ASP A 128 -19.58 -10.78 14.48
CA ASP A 128 -20.75 -10.22 13.81
C ASP A 128 -20.74 -10.61 12.32
N ALA A 129 -21.79 -11.29 11.86
CA ALA A 129 -21.90 -11.79 10.48
C ALA A 129 -22.17 -10.68 9.44
N ASP A 130 -22.49 -9.47 9.91
CA ASP A 130 -23.00 -8.37 9.09
C ASP A 130 -21.89 -7.46 8.54
N GLU A 131 -20.61 -7.73 8.89
CA GLU A 131 -19.42 -6.92 8.56
C GLU A 131 -19.52 -5.41 8.92
N ASN A 132 -20.45 -5.07 9.81
CA ASN A 132 -20.69 -3.70 10.24
C ASN A 132 -19.82 -3.37 11.44
N TYR A 133 -18.95 -2.37 11.29
CA TYR A 133 -18.12 -1.92 12.40
C TYR A 133 -18.98 -1.45 13.58
N ASN A 134 -18.60 -1.91 14.75
CA ASN A 134 -19.32 -1.66 15.99
C ASN A 134 -18.42 -0.95 17.01
N HIS A 135 -17.14 -0.72 16.70
CA HIS A 135 -16.17 -0.21 17.65
C HIS A 135 -15.13 0.74 17.05
N PHE A 136 -14.66 1.69 17.87
CA PHE A 136 -13.62 2.66 17.52
C PHE A 136 -12.38 2.44 18.39
N VAL A 137 -11.20 2.54 17.78
CA VAL A 137 -9.90 2.47 18.44
C VAL A 137 -8.97 3.56 17.89
N VAL A 138 -7.86 3.83 18.57
CA VAL A 138 -6.81 4.73 18.05
C VAL A 138 -5.58 3.89 17.73
N ILE A 139 -5.11 3.93 16.50
CA ILE A 139 -3.81 3.38 16.11
C ILE A 139 -2.74 4.37 16.58
N VAL A 140 -1.84 3.87 17.42
CA VAL A 140 -0.81 4.63 18.14
C VAL A 140 0.61 4.21 17.76
N GLY A 141 0.74 3.19 16.93
CA GLY A 141 2.03 2.69 16.48
C GLY A 141 1.90 1.56 15.48
N ILE A 142 3.05 1.13 14.98
CA ILE A 142 3.20 -0.02 14.10
C ILE A 142 4.25 -0.92 14.71
N THR A 143 3.97 -2.21 14.81
CA THR A 143 4.93 -3.18 15.30
C THR A 143 6.07 -3.40 14.29
N SER A 144 7.20 -3.94 14.73
CA SER A 144 8.31 -4.26 13.83
C SER A 144 7.95 -5.20 12.68
N ASP A 145 6.90 -6.02 12.86
CA ASP A 145 6.33 -6.94 11.85
C ASP A 145 5.22 -6.31 10.99
N GLY A 146 4.94 -5.01 11.15
CA GLY A 146 4.01 -4.25 10.30
C GLY A 146 2.54 -4.31 10.72
N ASP A 147 2.25 -4.75 11.95
CA ASP A 147 0.90 -4.78 12.52
C ASP A 147 0.58 -3.47 13.25
N TYR A 148 -0.70 -3.21 13.50
CA TYR A 148 -1.15 -1.96 14.10
C TYR A 148 -1.27 -2.09 15.61
N ILE A 149 -0.56 -1.21 16.32
CA ILE A 149 -0.65 -1.05 17.77
C ILE A 149 -1.77 -0.06 18.08
N ILE A 150 -2.68 -0.43 18.97
CA ILE A 150 -3.89 0.35 19.29
C ILE A 150 -4.03 0.69 20.78
N ASN A 151 -4.62 1.85 21.03
CA ASN A 151 -5.32 2.17 22.26
C ASN A 151 -6.82 1.92 22.06
N ASP A 152 -7.34 0.92 22.77
CA ASP A 152 -8.74 0.51 22.70
C ASP A 152 -9.53 1.07 23.91
N PRO A 153 -10.50 1.98 23.71
CA PRO A 153 -11.28 2.56 24.81
C PRO A 153 -12.21 1.56 25.51
N GLY A 154 -12.51 0.42 24.89
CA GLY A 154 -13.37 -0.63 25.41
C GLY A 154 -12.71 -1.55 26.44
N THR A 155 -11.44 -1.31 26.78
CA THR A 155 -10.68 -2.15 27.71
C THR A 155 -9.72 -1.34 28.58
N ARG A 156 -9.34 -1.91 29.73
CA ARG A 156 -8.26 -1.40 30.60
C ARG A 156 -6.91 -2.06 30.31
N LEU A 157 -6.85 -2.96 29.32
CA LEU A 157 -5.67 -3.74 28.96
C LEU A 157 -4.61 -2.85 28.30
N GLY A 158 -3.80 -2.20 29.14
CA GLY A 158 -2.57 -1.49 28.78
C GLY A 158 -2.73 -0.29 27.84
N ASN A 159 -1.90 0.74 28.03
CA ASN A 159 -1.71 1.77 27.01
C ASN A 159 -0.78 1.20 25.93
N GLY A 160 -1.32 0.91 24.74
CA GLY A 160 -0.55 0.39 23.60
C GLY A 160 0.60 1.30 23.20
N ALA A 161 0.49 2.62 23.40
CA ALA A 161 1.59 3.57 23.15
C ALA A 161 2.71 3.48 24.20
N GLU A 162 2.43 2.93 25.38
CA GLU A 162 3.39 2.79 26.47
C GLU A 162 3.98 1.40 26.59
N ASN A 163 3.16 0.35 26.61
CA ASN A 163 3.59 -1.04 26.82
C ASN A 163 2.67 -1.99 26.05
N PRO A 164 2.82 -2.11 24.73
CA PRO A 164 1.92 -2.94 23.93
C PRO A 164 2.09 -4.43 24.27
N ASN A 165 0.97 -5.13 24.24
CA ASN A 165 0.90 -6.60 24.27
C ASN A 165 -0.07 -7.08 23.17
N ASN A 166 -0.34 -8.39 23.10
CA ASN A 166 -1.21 -8.96 22.06
C ASN A 166 -2.61 -8.35 22.02
N ASP A 167 -3.17 -7.90 23.15
CA ASP A 167 -4.49 -7.27 23.18
C ASP A 167 -4.49 -5.86 22.56
N ASN A 168 -3.31 -5.24 22.45
CA ASN A 168 -3.11 -3.95 21.80
C ASN A 168 -2.71 -4.09 20.33
N ILE A 169 -2.70 -5.29 19.74
CA ILE A 169 -2.23 -5.51 18.38
C ILE A 169 -3.40 -6.07 17.55
N ILE A 170 -3.76 -5.41 16.45
CA ILE A 170 -4.99 -5.72 15.68
C ILE A 170 -5.03 -7.20 15.25
N SER A 171 -3.97 -7.75 14.66
CA SER A 171 -4.02 -9.16 14.21
C SER A 171 -3.89 -10.19 15.34
N LYS A 172 -3.47 -9.78 16.55
CA LYS A 172 -3.15 -10.69 17.67
C LYS A 172 -4.20 -10.66 18.78
N THR A 173 -5.00 -9.61 18.87
CA THR A 173 -6.02 -9.49 19.91
C THR A 173 -7.08 -10.57 19.72
N THR A 174 -7.48 -11.20 20.82
CA THR A 174 -8.57 -12.18 20.85
C THR A 174 -9.82 -11.63 21.53
N ARG A 175 -9.76 -10.38 21.99
CA ARG A 175 -10.89 -9.69 22.60
C ARG A 175 -12.04 -9.67 21.60
N LYS A 176 -13.24 -10.07 22.05
CA LYS A 176 -14.45 -10.15 21.21
C LYS A 176 -14.23 -10.94 19.90
N ASN A 177 -13.48 -12.05 19.99
CA ASN A 177 -13.10 -12.93 18.88
C ASN A 177 -12.14 -12.28 17.85
N GLY A 178 -11.42 -11.24 18.26
CA GLY A 178 -10.44 -10.55 17.44
C GLY A 178 -11.05 -9.43 16.61
N TYR A 179 -10.18 -8.59 16.05
CA TYR A 179 -10.57 -7.35 15.40
C TYR A 179 -10.28 -7.42 13.90
N LYS A 180 -11.25 -7.00 13.09
CA LYS A 180 -11.08 -6.72 11.67
C LYS A 180 -11.11 -5.22 11.49
N LEU A 181 -10.02 -4.64 11.00
CA LEU A 181 -9.99 -3.22 10.64
C LEU A 181 -10.85 -3.01 9.39
N VAL A 182 -11.79 -2.06 9.43
CA VAL A 182 -12.78 -1.85 8.36
C VAL A 182 -12.77 -0.43 7.78
N ALA A 183 -12.28 0.55 8.53
CA ALA A 183 -12.21 1.93 8.10
C ALA A 183 -11.27 2.73 9.01
N VAL A 184 -10.85 3.91 8.54
CA VAL A 184 -10.18 4.93 9.33
C VAL A 184 -10.83 6.28 9.14
N ASP A 185 -10.74 7.13 10.15
CA ASP A 185 -11.21 8.50 10.13
C ASP A 185 -10.00 9.44 10.01
N ILE A 186 -10.00 10.25 8.96
CA ILE A 186 -8.90 11.16 8.62
C ILE A 186 -9.13 12.48 9.31
N PHE A 187 -8.17 12.87 10.15
CA PHE A 187 -8.11 14.19 10.76
C PHE A 187 -6.89 14.94 10.24
N ASP A 188 -7.14 16.12 9.67
CA ASP A 188 -6.11 17.04 9.19
C ASP A 188 -5.71 17.97 10.33
N VAL A 189 -4.41 18.20 10.49
CA VAL A 189 -3.87 18.96 11.61
C VAL A 189 -2.98 20.08 11.07
N THR A 190 -3.28 21.31 11.47
CA THR A 190 -2.46 22.50 11.21
C THR A 190 -1.99 23.05 12.54
N ASP A 191 -0.69 23.01 12.79
CA ASP A 191 -0.07 23.43 14.05
C ASP A 191 0.97 24.51 13.77
N THR A 192 0.76 25.72 14.30
CA THR A 192 1.66 26.87 14.11
C THR A 192 2.56 27.13 15.31
N ASN A 193 2.37 26.40 16.42
CA ASN A 193 3.23 26.49 17.61
C ASN A 193 4.50 25.63 17.50
N THR A 194 4.55 24.70 16.55
CA THR A 194 5.79 24.04 16.18
C THR A 194 6.65 25.03 15.38
N GLN A 195 7.54 25.76 16.07
CA GLN A 195 8.78 26.24 15.43
C GLN A 195 9.45 25.04 14.74
N PRO A 196 10.08 25.23 13.56
CA PRO A 196 10.77 24.16 12.84
C PRO A 196 12.09 23.82 13.56
N ASP A 197 11.99 23.31 14.78
CA ASP A 197 13.12 22.69 15.46
C ASP A 197 13.29 21.30 14.85
N VAL A 198 14.28 21.24 13.95
CA VAL A 198 14.56 20.18 12.98
C VAL A 198 13.60 20.28 11.79
N ALA A 199 14.12 20.69 10.61
CA ALA A 199 13.47 20.42 9.33
C ALA A 199 12.89 19.00 9.39
N PRO A 200 11.64 18.74 8.94
CA PRO A 200 11.05 17.42 9.07
C PRO A 200 12.11 16.42 8.69
N SER A 201 12.60 15.64 9.68
CA SER A 201 13.57 14.60 9.39
C SER A 201 12.99 13.86 8.21
N ASP A 202 13.75 13.79 7.10
CA ASP A 202 13.25 13.32 5.81
C ASP A 202 12.19 12.26 6.04
N PRO A 203 10.97 12.41 5.49
CA PRO A 203 9.92 11.41 5.71
C PRO A 203 10.58 10.06 5.51
N ILE A 204 10.58 9.21 6.56
CA ILE A 204 11.26 7.92 6.48
C ILE A 204 10.78 7.31 5.17
N PRO A 205 11.67 7.10 4.18
CA PRO A 205 11.24 6.62 2.89
C PRO A 205 10.48 5.32 3.14
N VAL A 206 9.26 5.24 2.63
CA VAL A 206 8.40 4.05 2.72
C VAL A 206 9.12 2.81 2.12
N SER A 207 10.27 2.99 1.47
CA SER A 207 11.18 1.96 0.97
C SER A 207 11.97 1.17 2.04
N GLN A 208 11.91 1.50 3.34
CA GLN A 208 12.64 0.75 4.39
C GLN A 208 11.85 -0.34 5.13
N PHE A 209 10.61 -0.65 4.72
CA PHE A 209 9.83 -1.73 5.32
C PHE A 209 9.36 -2.75 4.28
N ILE A 210 10.25 -3.68 3.93
CA ILE A 210 9.88 -4.93 3.25
C ILE A 210 10.16 -6.09 4.23
N PRO A 211 9.12 -6.78 4.76
CA PRO A 211 9.30 -8.01 5.51
C PRO A 211 9.84 -9.13 4.61
N PRO A 212 10.74 -10.01 5.11
CA PRO A 212 11.29 -11.09 4.33
C PRO A 212 10.31 -12.28 4.22
N ASN A 213 10.06 -12.62 2.96
CA ASN A 213 9.74 -13.92 2.37
C ASN A 213 8.34 -14.54 2.55
N SER A 214 7.80 -14.83 1.36
CA SER A 214 6.72 -15.77 1.04
C SER A 214 5.34 -15.44 1.59
N ARG A 215 4.65 -14.52 0.92
CA ARG A 215 3.21 -14.61 0.65
C ARG A 215 2.88 -13.73 -0.56
N THR A 216 2.36 -14.38 -1.60
CA THR A 216 1.57 -13.85 -2.72
C THR A 216 1.30 -12.34 -2.69
N VAL A 217 1.89 -11.64 -3.66
CA VAL A 217 1.69 -10.21 -3.93
C VAL A 217 0.20 -9.98 -4.17
N THR A 218 -0.52 -9.48 -3.18
CA THR A 218 -1.92 -9.07 -3.35
C THR A 218 -1.90 -7.63 -3.87
N VAL A 219 -2.49 -7.36 -5.04
CA VAL A 219 -2.63 -5.99 -5.55
C VAL A 219 -3.33 -5.12 -4.49
N LYS A 220 -2.61 -4.12 -3.94
CA LYS A 220 -3.13 -3.20 -2.91
C LYS A 220 -3.72 -1.91 -3.48
N THR A 221 -3.29 -1.47 -4.67
CA THR A 221 -3.73 -0.23 -5.32
C THR A 221 -3.60 -0.36 -6.84
N PHE A 222 -4.57 0.17 -7.58
CA PHE A 222 -4.48 0.36 -9.03
C PHE A 222 -4.14 1.81 -9.35
N THR A 223 -3.42 2.03 -10.45
CA THR A 223 -3.11 3.35 -11.00
C THR A 223 -3.25 3.32 -12.53
N LEU A 224 -3.46 4.49 -13.12
CA LEU A 224 -3.53 4.66 -14.56
C LEU A 224 -2.13 4.65 -15.17
N PRO A 225 -1.94 4.03 -16.34
CA PRO A 225 -0.63 3.73 -16.91
C PRO A 225 0.11 4.97 -17.42
N VAL A 226 -0.59 6.10 -17.62
CA VAL A 226 -0.04 7.36 -18.08
C VAL A 226 -0.68 8.52 -17.33
N LYS A 227 0.10 9.58 -17.07
CA LYS A 227 -0.44 10.79 -16.47
C LYS A 227 -1.19 11.63 -17.51
N LEU A 228 -2.50 11.80 -17.31
CA LEU A 228 -3.28 12.87 -17.98
C LEU A 228 -3.41 14.08 -17.04
N SER A 229 -4.34 15.00 -17.30
CA SER A 229 -4.44 16.24 -16.51
C SER A 229 -4.85 15.98 -15.05
N SER A 230 -5.71 14.98 -14.82
CA SER A 230 -6.15 14.55 -13.48
C SER A 230 -5.13 13.72 -12.70
N GLY A 231 -3.97 13.40 -13.29
CA GLY A 231 -2.96 12.55 -12.66
C GLY A 231 -3.02 11.09 -13.10
N THR A 232 -2.55 10.19 -12.23
CA THR A 232 -2.55 8.73 -12.43
C THR A 232 -3.38 8.00 -11.38
N GLU A 233 -3.94 8.71 -10.40
CA GLU A 233 -4.80 8.11 -9.37
C GLU A 233 -6.14 7.70 -9.97
N ILE A 234 -6.72 6.60 -9.46
CA ILE A 234 -8.05 6.14 -9.88
C ILE A 234 -9.11 6.93 -9.13
N SER A 235 -9.80 7.84 -9.82
CA SER A 235 -10.90 8.64 -9.32
C SER A 235 -12.01 8.74 -10.36
N SER A 236 -13.22 9.15 -9.98
CA SER A 236 -14.29 9.38 -10.97
C SER A 236 -13.91 10.42 -12.02
N GLU A 237 -13.11 11.42 -11.63
CA GLU A 237 -12.59 12.45 -12.52
C GLU A 237 -11.61 11.86 -13.54
N SER A 238 -10.61 11.11 -13.07
CA SER A 238 -9.58 10.54 -13.95
C SER A 238 -10.13 9.46 -14.86
N LEU A 239 -11.09 8.64 -14.39
CA LEU A 239 -11.77 7.65 -15.21
C LEU A 239 -12.65 8.31 -16.29
N ASN A 240 -13.37 9.38 -15.95
CA ASN A 240 -14.13 10.14 -16.93
C ASN A 240 -13.23 10.85 -17.95
N GLU A 241 -12.09 11.40 -17.49
CA GLU A 241 -11.09 11.96 -18.39
C GLU A 241 -10.56 10.89 -19.35
N TYR A 242 -10.14 9.72 -18.84
CA TYR A 242 -9.66 8.60 -19.65
C TYR A 242 -10.70 8.13 -20.68
N LEU A 243 -11.95 7.93 -20.25
CA LEU A 243 -13.05 7.55 -21.15
C LEU A 243 -13.25 8.61 -22.24
N ASN A 244 -13.31 9.90 -21.88
CA ASN A 244 -13.49 10.96 -22.86
C ASN A 244 -12.27 11.09 -23.78
N HIS A 245 -11.06 10.89 -23.26
CA HIS A 245 -9.80 10.93 -23.99
C HIS A 245 -9.76 9.84 -25.06
N THR A 246 -10.05 8.58 -24.68
CA THR A 246 -10.00 7.44 -25.60
C THR A 246 -11.19 7.39 -26.56
N GLU A 247 -12.41 7.63 -26.09
CA GLU A 247 -13.62 7.39 -26.89
C GLU A 247 -14.13 8.64 -27.62
N LYS A 248 -13.87 9.85 -27.12
CA LYS A 248 -14.45 11.09 -27.68
C LYS A 248 -13.43 11.99 -28.36
N GLN A 249 -12.29 12.22 -27.71
CA GLN A 249 -11.28 13.17 -28.18
C GLN A 249 -10.42 12.56 -29.28
N TYR A 250 -9.88 11.38 -29.05
CA TYR A 250 -8.97 10.72 -29.97
C TYR A 250 -9.60 9.47 -30.58
N LYS A 251 -10.49 9.69 -31.56
CA LYS A 251 -11.27 8.66 -32.24
C LYS A 251 -10.36 7.63 -32.94
N GLY A 252 -10.18 6.46 -32.33
CA GLY A 252 -9.29 5.38 -32.81
C GLY A 252 -9.89 3.97 -32.77
N GLY A 253 -11.17 3.87 -32.43
CA GLY A 253 -11.89 2.63 -32.11
C GLY A 253 -12.56 2.75 -30.75
N TYR A 254 -13.52 1.86 -30.47
CA TYR A 254 -14.17 1.73 -29.17
C TYR A 254 -13.63 0.46 -28.52
N PHE A 255 -13.28 0.43 -27.25
CA PHE A 255 -12.98 -0.87 -26.65
C PHE A 255 -14.21 -1.82 -26.77
N PRO A 256 -14.10 -3.06 -27.31
CA PRO A 256 -12.90 -3.82 -27.72
C PRO A 256 -12.65 -3.90 -29.25
N LEU A 257 -13.26 -3.02 -30.05
CA LEU A 257 -13.14 -2.95 -31.51
C LEU A 257 -12.32 -1.71 -31.97
N GLY A 258 -11.19 -1.96 -32.63
CA GLY A 258 -10.41 -0.87 -33.24
C GLY A 258 -11.14 -0.14 -34.36
N ALA A 259 -10.64 1.03 -34.79
CA ALA A 259 -11.24 1.83 -35.88
C ALA A 259 -11.48 1.08 -37.19
N ASN A 260 -10.73 0.01 -37.45
CA ASN A 260 -10.91 -0.87 -38.62
C ASN A 260 -11.90 -2.03 -38.37
N THR A 261 -12.73 -1.92 -37.34
CA THR A 261 -13.71 -2.94 -36.89
C THR A 261 -13.08 -4.32 -36.63
N VAL A 262 -11.79 -4.34 -36.30
CA VAL A 262 -11.07 -5.55 -35.90
C VAL A 262 -11.08 -5.64 -34.38
N TRP A 263 -11.19 -6.87 -33.86
CA TRP A 263 -10.98 -7.14 -32.44
C TRP A 263 -9.60 -6.65 -32.01
N HIS A 264 -9.58 -5.81 -30.98
CA HIS A 264 -8.39 -5.15 -30.46
C HIS A 264 -8.46 -5.16 -28.93
N GLY A 265 -7.59 -5.96 -28.31
CA GLY A 265 -7.73 -6.33 -26.89
C GLY A 265 -7.39 -5.22 -25.89
N GLY A 266 -6.74 -4.14 -26.32
CA GLY A 266 -6.26 -3.07 -25.44
C GLY A 266 -6.71 -1.67 -25.83
N LEU A 267 -6.48 -0.72 -24.94
CA LEU A 267 -6.77 0.70 -25.13
C LEU A 267 -5.56 1.44 -25.70
N HIS A 268 -5.83 2.29 -26.68
CA HIS A 268 -4.87 3.24 -27.23
C HIS A 268 -5.00 4.58 -26.50
N ILE A 269 -4.02 4.88 -25.64
CA ILE A 269 -4.00 6.11 -24.84
C ILE A 269 -3.02 7.08 -25.48
N HIS A 270 -3.53 8.18 -26.03
CA HIS A 270 -2.70 9.22 -26.61
C HIS A 270 -1.92 9.96 -25.53
N ALA A 271 -0.61 10.11 -25.72
CA ALA A 271 0.29 10.78 -24.79
C ALA A 271 1.47 11.36 -25.58
N ALA A 272 2.03 12.50 -25.17
CA ALA A 272 3.23 13.02 -25.84
C ALA A 272 4.33 11.94 -25.85
N GLN A 273 5.12 11.85 -26.93
CA GLN A 273 6.28 10.96 -26.94
C GLN A 273 7.19 11.30 -25.76
N GLY A 274 7.71 10.27 -25.09
CA GLY A 274 8.54 10.43 -23.90
C GLY A 274 7.74 10.59 -22.60
N SER A 275 6.41 10.51 -22.62
CA SER A 275 5.61 10.51 -21.40
C SER A 275 5.94 9.26 -20.58
N ASN A 276 6.04 9.42 -19.26
CA ASN A 276 6.26 8.30 -18.35
C ASN A 276 5.11 7.30 -18.43
N VAL A 277 5.48 6.01 -18.45
CA VAL A 277 4.56 4.87 -18.43
C VAL A 277 4.76 4.16 -17.09
N TYR A 278 3.67 3.96 -16.36
CA TYR A 278 3.68 3.45 -15.00
C TYR A 278 3.05 2.06 -14.90
N ALA A 279 3.55 1.25 -13.98
CA ALA A 279 2.93 -0.03 -13.65
C ALA A 279 1.56 0.20 -13.01
N MET A 280 0.53 -0.45 -13.53
CA MET A 280 -0.87 -0.22 -13.13
C MET A 280 -1.19 -0.82 -11.77
N ALA A 281 -0.40 -1.81 -11.34
CA ALA A 281 -0.61 -2.60 -10.15
C ALA A 281 0.72 -3.24 -9.73
N ASP A 282 0.82 -3.63 -8.47
CA ASP A 282 1.92 -4.47 -7.99
C ASP A 282 2.02 -5.75 -8.83
N GLY A 283 3.24 -6.14 -9.22
CA GLY A 283 3.44 -7.31 -10.06
C GLY A 283 4.90 -7.64 -10.29
N GLU A 284 5.11 -8.66 -11.11
CA GLU A 284 6.43 -9.12 -11.57
C GLU A 284 6.56 -8.84 -13.07
N ILE A 285 7.65 -8.21 -13.51
CA ILE A 285 7.96 -8.12 -14.94
C ILE A 285 8.39 -9.52 -15.40
N VAL A 286 7.61 -10.09 -16.33
CA VAL A 286 7.83 -11.46 -16.84
C VAL A 286 8.42 -11.48 -18.23
N ALA A 287 8.22 -10.41 -19.01
CA ALA A 287 8.86 -10.25 -20.31
C ALA A 287 9.00 -8.77 -20.67
N ALA A 288 10.05 -8.44 -21.41
CA ALA A 288 10.24 -7.11 -21.99
C ALA A 288 10.96 -7.20 -23.35
N LYS A 289 10.65 -6.27 -24.25
CA LYS A 289 11.37 -6.01 -25.48
C LYS A 289 11.57 -4.50 -25.59
N LEU A 290 12.82 -4.04 -25.51
CA LEU A 290 13.20 -2.63 -25.59
C LEU A 290 14.31 -2.45 -26.63
N ALA A 291 14.00 -2.66 -27.91
CA ALA A 291 14.97 -2.48 -28.97
C ALA A 291 15.35 -1.00 -29.15
N GLU A 292 16.66 -0.77 -29.37
CA GLU A 292 17.25 0.57 -29.50
C GLU A 292 17.17 1.12 -30.93
N THR A 293 17.01 0.24 -31.92
CA THR A 293 17.05 0.62 -33.35
C THR A 293 15.67 0.55 -33.98
N PRO A 294 15.31 1.51 -34.87
CA PRO A 294 14.03 1.51 -35.56
C PRO A 294 13.71 0.19 -36.28
N GLU A 295 14.70 -0.49 -36.84
CA GLU A 295 14.53 -1.74 -37.59
C GLU A 295 14.06 -2.90 -36.72
N LYS A 296 14.43 -2.89 -35.43
CA LYS A 296 14.08 -3.93 -34.45
C LYS A 296 12.92 -3.53 -33.56
N ALA A 297 12.78 -2.23 -33.32
CA ALA A 297 11.76 -1.65 -32.47
C ALA A 297 10.46 -1.44 -33.22
N ASN A 298 10.48 -1.01 -34.48
CA ASN A 298 9.27 -0.61 -35.21
C ASN A 298 8.79 -1.68 -36.18
N GLY A 299 7.48 -1.87 -36.24
CA GLY A 299 6.81 -2.55 -37.34
C GLY A 299 5.96 -1.59 -38.17
N TYR A 300 5.07 -2.18 -38.97
CA TYR A 300 4.22 -1.45 -39.89
C TYR A 300 3.30 -0.42 -39.20
N TYR A 301 2.87 -0.69 -37.96
CA TYR A 301 1.94 0.18 -37.23
C TYR A 301 2.59 1.04 -36.14
N GLY A 302 3.83 0.74 -35.72
CA GLY A 302 4.56 1.53 -34.72
C GLY A 302 5.52 0.67 -33.91
N SER A 303 5.96 1.18 -32.76
CA SER A 303 6.90 0.47 -31.89
C SER A 303 6.28 -0.83 -31.33
N HIS A 304 6.98 -1.94 -31.53
CA HIS A 304 6.77 -3.24 -30.92
C HIS A 304 7.54 -3.39 -29.60
N ASN A 305 8.17 -2.33 -29.09
CA ASN A 305 8.72 -2.38 -27.74
C ASN A 305 7.59 -2.49 -26.74
N PHE A 306 7.74 -3.41 -25.79
CA PHE A 306 6.73 -3.67 -24.78
C PHE A 306 7.32 -4.14 -23.46
N ILE A 307 6.53 -3.99 -22.41
CA ILE A 307 6.74 -4.59 -21.10
C ILE A 307 5.48 -5.37 -20.72
N LEU A 308 5.66 -6.59 -20.24
CA LEU A 308 4.60 -7.47 -19.76
C LEU A 308 4.78 -7.71 -18.27
N VAL A 309 3.76 -7.36 -17.49
CA VAL A 309 3.75 -7.52 -16.03
C VAL A 309 2.69 -8.54 -15.64
N LYS A 310 3.08 -9.51 -14.82
CA LYS A 310 2.18 -10.48 -14.19
C LYS A 310 1.77 -9.96 -12.82
N HIS A 311 0.48 -9.96 -12.56
CA HIS A 311 -0.11 -9.54 -11.30
C HIS A 311 -0.77 -10.71 -10.60
N THR A 312 -1.02 -10.55 -9.30
CA THR A 312 -1.74 -11.54 -8.49
C THR A 312 -2.83 -10.87 -7.67
N ILE A 313 -4.06 -11.38 -7.77
CA ILE A 313 -5.23 -10.84 -7.08
C ILE A 313 -5.95 -11.96 -6.32
N THR A 314 -6.39 -11.68 -5.10
CA THR A 314 -7.12 -12.67 -4.30
C THR A 314 -8.57 -12.79 -4.78
N GLY A 315 -9.16 -13.97 -4.64
CA GLY A 315 -10.59 -14.16 -4.87
C GLY A 315 -11.44 -13.27 -3.97
N ALA A 316 -10.97 -12.95 -2.76
CA ALA A 316 -11.63 -11.99 -1.88
C ALA A 316 -11.69 -10.58 -2.49
N ALA A 317 -10.58 -10.12 -3.08
CA ALA A 317 -10.52 -8.82 -3.75
C ALA A 317 -11.41 -8.79 -5.00
N LEU A 318 -11.43 -9.87 -5.79
CA LEU A 318 -12.32 -10.03 -6.94
C LEU A 318 -13.80 -9.99 -6.51
N ASN A 319 -14.19 -10.79 -5.51
CA ASN A 319 -15.56 -10.82 -4.98
C ASN A 319 -16.04 -9.45 -4.48
N LYS A 320 -15.15 -8.71 -3.80
CA LYS A 320 -15.46 -7.35 -3.32
C LYS A 320 -15.73 -6.39 -4.48
N GLN A 321 -15.00 -6.51 -5.59
CA GLN A 321 -15.24 -5.69 -6.77
C GLN A 321 -16.58 -6.03 -7.44
N PHE A 322 -16.95 -7.31 -7.54
CA PHE A 322 -18.23 -7.71 -8.17
C PHE A 322 -19.46 -7.29 -7.36
N ALA A 323 -19.40 -7.34 -6.03
CA ALA A 323 -20.48 -6.88 -5.17
C ALA A 323 -20.79 -5.38 -5.40
N ASN A 324 -19.77 -4.58 -5.71
CA ASN A 324 -19.93 -3.16 -6.03
C ASN A 324 -20.47 -2.89 -7.44
N THR A 325 -20.26 -3.81 -8.39
CA THR A 325 -20.76 -3.66 -9.77
C THR A 325 -22.24 -4.02 -9.91
N GLN A 326 -22.73 -5.05 -9.19
CA GLN A 326 -24.16 -5.41 -9.23
C GLN A 326 -25.06 -4.32 -8.64
N ASN A 327 -24.64 -3.69 -7.53
CA ASN A 327 -25.40 -2.60 -6.91
C ASN A 327 -25.55 -1.35 -7.79
N LYS A 328 -24.74 -1.18 -8.84
CA LYS A 328 -24.85 -0.06 -9.80
C LYS A 328 -25.73 -0.37 -11.02
N MET A 329 -26.01 -1.64 -11.31
CA MET A 329 -26.89 -2.03 -12.43
C MET A 329 -28.37 -2.08 -12.02
N ASP A 330 -28.68 -2.17 -10.72
CA ASP A 330 -30.05 -2.25 -10.20
C ASP A 330 -30.79 -0.90 -10.11
N GLU A 331 -30.14 0.23 -10.41
CA GLU A 331 -30.80 1.55 -10.40
C GLU A 331 -31.54 1.90 -11.72
N GLY A 332 -31.70 0.96 -12.66
CA GLY A 332 -32.37 1.28 -13.92
C GLY A 332 -32.97 0.14 -14.77
N ALA A 333 -32.98 -1.12 -14.34
CA ALA A 333 -33.52 -2.22 -15.14
C ALA A 333 -34.70 -2.92 -14.45
N ASP A 334 -35.80 -3.00 -15.20
CA ASP A 334 -37.05 -3.61 -14.79
C ASP A 334 -36.89 -5.11 -14.48
N GLN A 335 -37.74 -5.58 -13.57
CA GLN A 335 -37.69 -6.92 -12.97
C GLN A 335 -37.89 -8.03 -14.01
N GLN A 336 -36.80 -8.57 -14.55
CA GLN A 336 -36.74 -9.95 -15.06
C GLN A 336 -35.31 -10.36 -15.44
N ARG A 337 -34.66 -11.15 -14.58
CA ARG A 337 -34.07 -12.44 -14.95
C ARG A 337 -33.45 -13.14 -13.74
N ASP A 338 -34.13 -14.21 -13.32
CA ASP A 338 -33.61 -15.29 -12.50
C ASP A 338 -32.46 -16.02 -13.21
N GLN A 339 -31.23 -15.54 -13.06
CA GLN A 339 -30.04 -16.38 -13.11
C GLN A 339 -29.03 -15.87 -12.08
N LYS A 340 -29.06 -16.48 -10.88
CA LYS A 340 -27.94 -16.42 -9.93
C LYS A 340 -26.69 -16.95 -10.64
N ASN A 341 -25.82 -16.05 -11.10
CA ASN A 341 -24.46 -16.42 -11.49
C ASN A 341 -23.72 -16.79 -10.20
N ASN A 342 -23.68 -18.10 -9.90
CA ASN A 342 -22.94 -18.73 -8.81
C ASN A 342 -21.41 -18.68 -9.01
N ASN A 343 -20.85 -17.55 -9.46
CA ASN A 343 -19.41 -17.39 -9.68
C ASN A 343 -18.79 -16.51 -8.59
N SER A 344 -18.93 -16.89 -7.33
CA SER A 344 -18.08 -16.35 -6.26
C SER A 344 -16.71 -17.02 -6.33
N PHE A 345 -15.64 -16.25 -6.45
CA PHE A 345 -14.27 -16.77 -6.37
C PHE A 345 -14.01 -17.29 -4.94
N ASN A 346 -13.18 -18.31 -4.79
CA ASN A 346 -12.74 -18.73 -3.46
C ASN A 346 -11.89 -17.60 -2.84
N SER A 347 -12.33 -17.05 -1.72
CA SER A 347 -11.72 -15.87 -1.10
C SER A 347 -10.22 -16.03 -0.77
N SER A 348 -9.76 -17.24 -0.48
CA SER A 348 -8.35 -17.53 -0.15
C SER A 348 -7.48 -17.86 -1.36
N GLU A 349 -8.07 -18.03 -2.54
CA GLU A 349 -7.35 -18.41 -3.75
C GLU A 349 -6.81 -17.18 -4.48
N ASN A 350 -5.60 -17.32 -5.03
CA ASN A 350 -4.97 -16.29 -5.82
C ASN A 350 -5.16 -16.56 -7.30
N ARG A 351 -5.51 -15.51 -8.04
CA ARG A 351 -5.72 -15.50 -9.47
C ARG A 351 -4.67 -14.63 -10.13
N SER A 352 -4.29 -14.95 -11.36
CA SER A 352 -3.29 -14.19 -12.11
C SER A 352 -3.94 -13.42 -13.25
N PHE A 353 -3.51 -12.18 -13.42
CA PHE A 353 -3.81 -11.38 -14.60
C PHE A 353 -2.54 -10.68 -15.05
N TYR A 354 -2.56 -10.15 -16.26
CA TYR A 354 -1.41 -9.54 -16.90
C TYR A 354 -1.76 -8.13 -17.37
N SER A 355 -0.77 -7.26 -17.38
CA SER A 355 -0.83 -5.99 -18.08
C SER A 355 0.29 -5.89 -19.10
N LEU A 356 -0.08 -5.47 -20.31
CA LEU A 356 0.83 -5.27 -21.43
C LEU A 356 0.87 -3.79 -21.78
N TYR A 357 2.08 -3.26 -21.92
CA TYR A 357 2.37 -1.88 -22.28
C TYR A 357 3.17 -1.91 -23.58
N MET A 358 2.61 -1.43 -24.69
CA MET A 358 3.31 -1.37 -25.98
C MET A 358 3.41 0.05 -26.52
N HIS A 359 4.06 0.15 -27.68
CA HIS A 359 4.47 1.40 -28.31
C HIS A 359 5.42 2.18 -27.41
N LEU A 360 6.32 1.47 -26.73
CA LEU A 360 7.32 2.06 -25.84
C LEU A 360 8.45 2.72 -26.63
N ASN A 361 9.04 3.77 -26.07
CA ASN A 361 10.07 4.56 -26.75
C ASN A 361 11.34 3.75 -26.98
N MET A 362 12.10 4.14 -27.99
CA MET A 362 13.48 3.69 -28.15
C MET A 362 14.38 4.60 -27.32
N GLU A 363 15.19 4.03 -26.45
CA GLU A 363 16.24 4.75 -25.72
C GLU A 363 17.52 3.93 -25.82
N THR A 364 18.68 4.58 -25.74
CA THR A 364 19.96 3.88 -25.66
C THR A 364 20.05 3.09 -24.36
N LEU A 365 20.30 1.80 -24.44
CA LEU A 365 20.42 0.86 -23.32
C LEU A 365 21.87 0.72 -22.89
N ASP A 366 22.57 1.80 -22.60
CA ASP A 366 23.92 1.73 -22.04
C ASP A 366 24.10 2.65 -20.84
N LEU A 367 25.24 2.50 -20.16
CA LEU A 367 25.56 3.23 -18.94
C LEU A 367 25.69 4.74 -19.15
N THR A 368 25.75 5.24 -20.39
CA THR A 368 25.76 6.68 -20.69
C THR A 368 24.36 7.28 -20.63
N ASN A 369 23.30 6.45 -20.75
CA ASN A 369 21.93 6.90 -20.61
C ASN A 369 21.54 7.00 -19.12
N GLN A 370 21.58 8.22 -18.60
CA GLN A 370 21.24 8.49 -17.20
C GLN A 370 19.80 8.13 -16.84
N LYS A 371 18.86 8.10 -17.80
CA LYS A 371 17.46 7.73 -17.58
C LYS A 371 17.29 6.30 -17.07
N LEU A 372 18.24 5.40 -17.35
CA LEU A 372 18.18 4.02 -16.85
C LEU A 372 18.23 3.98 -15.31
N ASN A 373 18.82 4.99 -14.67
CA ASN A 373 18.86 5.11 -13.20
C ASN A 373 17.52 5.60 -12.61
N GLU A 374 16.57 6.06 -13.41
CA GLU A 374 15.23 6.43 -12.97
C GLU A 374 14.27 5.22 -13.00
N VAL A 375 14.66 4.17 -13.72
CA VAL A 375 13.86 2.96 -13.93
C VAL A 375 14.32 1.87 -12.97
N SER A 376 13.65 1.77 -11.82
CA SER A 376 14.06 0.91 -10.69
C SER A 376 14.23 -0.57 -11.07
N TRP A 377 13.40 -1.08 -11.97
CA TRP A 377 13.43 -2.50 -12.37
C TRP A 377 14.64 -2.87 -13.25
N LEU A 378 15.35 -1.87 -13.79
CA LEU A 378 16.62 -2.05 -14.51
C LEU A 378 17.83 -2.01 -13.59
N GLN A 379 17.64 -1.89 -12.27
CA GLN A 379 18.73 -1.81 -11.30
C GLN A 379 18.95 -3.14 -10.60
N LYS A 380 20.19 -3.39 -10.20
CA LYS A 380 20.60 -4.46 -9.28
C LYS A 380 21.45 -3.87 -8.17
N ARG A 381 21.71 -4.64 -7.12
CA ARG A 381 22.68 -4.24 -6.09
C ARG A 381 24.10 -4.34 -6.64
N ASP A 382 24.95 -3.37 -6.31
CA ASP A 382 26.38 -3.45 -6.59
C ASP A 382 27.04 -4.46 -5.65
N ASN A 383 27.58 -5.53 -6.23
CA ASN A 383 28.31 -6.56 -5.49
C ASN A 383 29.84 -6.39 -5.57
N GLN A 384 30.35 -5.36 -6.28
CA GLN A 384 31.79 -5.16 -6.51
C GLN A 384 32.51 -4.30 -5.46
N GLN A 385 31.79 -3.62 -4.57
CA GLN A 385 32.38 -3.02 -3.37
C GLN A 385 32.12 -3.90 -2.14
N VAL A 386 32.93 -4.95 -1.96
CA VAL A 386 33.13 -5.54 -0.62
C VAL A 386 34.29 -4.75 0.01
N PRO A 387 34.06 -3.86 1.00
CA PRO A 387 35.13 -3.03 1.54
C PRO A 387 36.21 -3.91 2.21
N GLU A 388 37.48 -3.68 1.87
CA GLU A 388 38.65 -4.45 2.32
C GLU A 388 38.94 -4.37 3.84
N ASN A 389 38.14 -3.63 4.61
CA ASN A 389 38.22 -3.58 6.08
C ASN A 389 36.89 -4.03 6.70
N THR A 390 36.68 -5.33 6.79
CA THR A 390 35.48 -5.92 7.40
C THR A 390 35.69 -6.13 8.90
N GLU A 391 34.89 -5.45 9.73
CA GLU A 391 34.73 -5.82 11.14
C GLU A 391 34.29 -7.29 11.21
N THR A 392 35.05 -8.11 11.96
CA THR A 392 34.73 -9.52 12.18
C THR A 392 34.03 -9.72 13.52
N TYR A 393 33.21 -10.77 13.61
CA TYR A 393 32.50 -11.15 14.82
C TYR A 393 32.58 -12.65 15.05
N VAL A 394 32.77 -13.03 16.31
CA VAL A 394 32.79 -14.42 16.74
C VAL A 394 31.39 -14.82 17.17
N VAL A 395 30.79 -15.80 16.49
CA VAL A 395 29.44 -16.28 16.81
C VAL A 395 29.43 -16.90 18.21
N LEU A 396 28.49 -16.49 19.06
CA LEU A 396 28.36 -16.96 20.43
C LEU A 396 27.31 -18.07 20.58
N PRO A 397 27.39 -18.91 21.63
CA PRO A 397 26.34 -19.89 21.94
C PRO A 397 24.97 -19.21 22.11
N GLY A 398 23.98 -19.60 21.28
CA GLY A 398 22.62 -19.05 21.30
C GLY A 398 22.36 -17.91 20.31
N ASP A 399 23.38 -17.50 19.55
CA ASP A 399 23.20 -16.61 18.42
C ASP A 399 22.45 -17.30 17.29
N THR A 400 21.58 -16.52 16.63
CA THR A 400 21.03 -16.90 15.34
C THR A 400 21.51 -15.95 14.27
N ILE A 401 21.66 -16.42 13.04
CA ILE A 401 22.09 -15.53 11.95
C ILE A 401 21.10 -14.38 11.74
N GLU A 402 19.81 -14.60 12.04
CA GLU A 402 18.77 -13.57 12.07
C GLU A 402 18.99 -12.54 13.17
N LYS A 403 19.52 -12.94 14.34
CA LYS A 403 19.87 -12.02 15.44
C LYS A 403 21.09 -11.19 15.08
N ILE A 404 22.10 -11.84 14.51
CA ILE A 404 23.34 -11.20 14.06
C ILE A 404 23.05 -10.19 12.95
N ALA A 405 22.28 -10.60 11.92
CA ALA A 405 21.87 -9.72 10.84
C ALA A 405 21.08 -8.52 11.36
N ARG A 406 20.15 -8.74 12.30
CA ARG A 406 19.43 -7.65 12.99
C ARG A 406 20.36 -6.73 13.77
N GLN A 407 21.29 -7.28 14.54
CA GLN A 407 22.27 -6.49 15.30
C GLN A 407 23.12 -5.61 14.39
N TRP A 408 23.42 -6.07 13.18
CA TRP A 408 24.20 -5.33 12.21
C TRP A 408 23.39 -4.43 11.30
N ASN A 409 22.06 -4.41 11.46
CA ASN A 409 21.13 -3.70 10.59
C ASN A 409 21.32 -4.09 9.11
N THR A 410 21.37 -5.39 8.86
CA THR A 410 21.57 -6.02 7.55
C THR A 410 20.64 -7.23 7.42
N THR A 411 20.57 -7.88 6.25
CA THR A 411 19.74 -9.08 6.05
C THR A 411 20.54 -10.37 6.30
N VAL A 412 19.84 -11.47 6.60
CA VAL A 412 20.48 -12.80 6.72
C VAL A 412 21.23 -13.17 5.45
N GLU A 413 20.67 -12.81 4.30
CA GLU A 413 21.28 -13.03 3.00
C GLU A 413 22.56 -12.20 2.81
N GLU A 414 22.55 -10.93 3.24
CA GLU A 414 23.75 -10.08 3.22
C GLU A 414 24.85 -10.63 4.14
N VAL A 415 24.51 -11.14 5.33
CA VAL A 415 25.49 -11.83 6.17
C VAL A 415 26.03 -13.09 5.50
N ARG A 416 25.17 -13.87 4.84
CA ARG A 416 25.54 -15.12 4.14
C ARG A 416 26.51 -14.86 2.99
N VAL A 417 26.18 -13.92 2.10
CA VAL A 417 27.00 -13.57 0.93
C VAL A 417 28.37 -13.01 1.34
N ASN A 418 28.46 -12.32 2.46
CA ASN A 418 29.73 -11.82 3.00
C ASN A 418 30.58 -12.89 3.69
N ASN A 419 30.05 -14.11 3.85
CA ASN A 419 30.69 -15.23 4.55
C ASN A 419 30.63 -16.55 3.75
N PRO A 420 31.09 -16.57 2.49
CA PRO A 420 30.93 -17.74 1.61
C PRO A 420 31.66 -19.00 2.11
N ASN A 421 32.69 -18.83 2.95
CA ASN A 421 33.47 -19.94 3.49
C ASN A 421 32.71 -20.79 4.54
N LEU A 422 31.53 -20.34 4.99
CA LEU A 422 30.71 -21.07 5.96
C LEU A 422 29.71 -22.02 5.30
N GLU A 423 29.58 -22.00 3.97
CA GLU A 423 28.68 -22.91 3.24
C GLU A 423 29.05 -24.39 3.42
N SER A 424 30.28 -24.77 3.79
CA SER A 424 30.63 -26.20 3.92
C SER A 424 30.06 -26.90 5.16
N HIS A 425 29.41 -26.19 6.09
CA HIS A 425 28.86 -26.74 7.34
C HIS A 425 27.37 -27.13 7.23
N TYR A 426 26.96 -27.77 6.13
CA TYR A 426 25.59 -28.25 5.94
C TYR A 426 25.23 -29.39 6.91
N GLY A 427 24.67 -29.05 8.07
CA GLY A 427 23.98 -29.98 8.96
C GLY A 427 22.61 -29.47 9.36
N LYS A 428 21.56 -30.30 9.20
CA LYS A 428 20.25 -30.01 9.80
C LYS A 428 20.35 -30.27 11.31
N ASN A 429 19.94 -29.30 12.13
CA ASN A 429 19.77 -29.56 13.55
C ASN A 429 18.49 -30.38 13.83
N SER A 430 18.29 -30.81 15.07
CA SER A 430 17.19 -31.71 15.50
C SER A 430 15.78 -31.16 15.26
N THR A 431 15.63 -29.88 14.94
CA THR A 431 14.34 -29.24 14.60
C THR A 431 14.14 -29.10 13.09
N GLY A 432 15.05 -29.64 12.26
CA GLY A 432 14.98 -29.53 10.80
C GLY A 432 15.38 -28.16 10.26
N THR A 433 15.90 -27.27 11.11
CA THR A 433 16.40 -25.95 10.71
C THR A 433 17.82 -26.10 10.17
N ILE A 434 18.06 -25.50 9.00
CA ILE A 434 19.39 -25.48 8.37
C ILE A 434 20.25 -24.48 9.15
N SER A 435 21.29 -24.92 9.86
CA SER A 435 22.29 -24.04 10.48
C SER A 435 23.62 -24.22 9.75
N TRP A 436 24.09 -23.19 9.06
CA TRP A 436 25.34 -23.17 8.30
C TRP A 436 26.48 -22.46 9.05
N TYR A 437 26.36 -22.37 10.39
CA TYR A 437 27.35 -21.77 11.27
C TYR A 437 27.31 -22.45 12.65
N HIS A 438 28.40 -22.34 13.40
CA HIS A 438 28.58 -22.83 14.77
C HIS A 438 29.04 -21.71 15.70
N ALA A 439 28.76 -21.87 17.00
CA ALA A 439 29.37 -21.01 18.01
C ALA A 439 30.90 -21.17 17.95
N GLY A 440 31.61 -20.06 17.82
CA GLY A 440 33.06 -20.00 17.59
C GLY A 440 33.44 -19.60 16.16
N ASP A 441 32.53 -19.64 15.19
CA ASP A 441 32.81 -19.22 13.82
C ASP A 441 33.04 -17.71 13.75
N ILE A 442 33.95 -17.30 12.88
CA ILE A 442 34.23 -15.88 12.62
C ILE A 442 33.49 -15.48 11.35
N ILE A 443 32.55 -14.55 11.50
CA ILE A 443 31.77 -13.97 10.41
C ILE A 443 32.13 -12.49 10.20
N ARG A 444 32.09 -12.06 8.95
CA ARG A 444 32.33 -10.70 8.48
C ARG A 444 31.01 -9.94 8.46
N ARG A 445 31.03 -8.73 9.04
CA ARG A 445 29.90 -7.82 9.07
C ARG A 445 29.75 -7.06 7.74
N PRO A 446 28.55 -7.05 7.13
CA PRO A 446 28.22 -6.13 6.04
C PRO A 446 28.25 -4.68 6.57
N GLN A 447 29.05 -3.80 5.99
CA GLN A 447 29.07 -2.36 6.33
C GLN A 447 27.86 -1.67 5.65
N SER A 448 27.16 -0.78 6.38
CA SER A 448 25.92 -0.13 5.92
C SER A 448 26.13 1.34 5.54
N LYS A 449 25.91 1.64 4.25
CA LYS A 449 24.95 2.63 3.74
C LYS A 449 24.36 2.00 2.48
N ILE A 450 23.05 2.20 2.24
CA ILE A 450 22.24 1.78 1.06
C ILE A 450 23.08 1.02 0.04
N ALA A 451 22.88 -0.30 -0.13
CA ALA A 451 23.56 -1.04 -1.19
C ALA A 451 23.43 -0.21 -2.47
N GLU A 452 24.54 0.37 -2.95
CA GLU A 452 24.52 1.23 -4.12
C GLU A 452 23.88 0.41 -5.23
N THR A 453 22.74 0.86 -5.76
CA THR A 453 22.13 0.18 -6.88
C THR A 453 22.86 0.62 -8.13
N VAL A 454 23.33 -0.36 -8.87
CA VAL A 454 23.93 -0.17 -10.19
C VAL A 454 22.96 -0.68 -11.24
N ILE A 455 23.16 -0.23 -12.47
CA ILE A 455 22.41 -0.78 -13.60
C ILE A 455 22.64 -2.29 -13.68
N ASN A 456 21.56 -3.01 -13.93
CA ASN A 456 21.60 -4.45 -14.15
C ASN A 456 22.10 -4.73 -15.56
N ASP A 457 23.42 -4.75 -15.71
CA ASP A 457 24.11 -4.97 -16.97
C ASP A 457 23.67 -6.27 -17.69
N GLU A 458 23.20 -7.28 -16.95
CA GLU A 458 22.72 -8.55 -17.54
C GLU A 458 21.36 -8.36 -18.22
N ILE A 459 20.43 -7.68 -17.54
CA ILE A 459 19.13 -7.32 -18.13
C ILE A 459 19.34 -6.38 -19.31
N ILE A 460 20.21 -5.37 -19.15
CA ILE A 460 20.55 -4.44 -20.23
C ILE A 460 21.15 -5.18 -21.43
N ALA A 461 22.14 -6.04 -21.23
CA ALA A 461 22.75 -6.81 -22.30
C ALA A 461 21.73 -7.74 -23.00
N ALA A 462 20.81 -8.34 -22.26
CA ALA A 462 19.74 -9.13 -22.84
C ALA A 462 18.80 -8.27 -23.69
N LEU A 463 18.38 -7.10 -23.20
CA LEU A 463 17.48 -6.18 -23.91
C LEU A 463 18.12 -5.58 -25.16
N LYS A 464 19.44 -5.34 -25.16
CA LYS A 464 20.21 -4.90 -26.35
C LYS A 464 20.10 -5.84 -27.55
N SER A 465 19.78 -7.12 -27.32
CA SER A 465 19.49 -8.04 -28.44
C SER A 465 18.37 -7.49 -29.33
N GLY A 466 17.46 -6.70 -28.76
CA GLY A 466 16.23 -6.24 -29.37
C GLY A 466 15.20 -7.36 -29.53
N GLU A 467 15.45 -8.55 -28.98
CA GLU A 467 14.50 -9.67 -28.94
C GLU A 467 13.62 -9.60 -27.68
N ILE A 468 12.64 -10.51 -27.59
CA ILE A 468 11.86 -10.67 -26.36
C ILE A 468 12.75 -11.32 -25.29
N VAL A 469 12.90 -10.63 -24.16
CA VAL A 469 13.66 -11.11 -23.02
C VAL A 469 12.69 -11.56 -21.94
N LYS A 470 12.86 -12.79 -21.47
CA LYS A 470 12.19 -13.26 -20.25
C LYS A 470 12.90 -12.65 -19.04
N ILE A 471 12.14 -11.91 -18.24
CA ILE A 471 12.62 -11.32 -16.99
C ILE A 471 12.06 -12.16 -15.85
N ASN A 472 12.89 -12.45 -14.83
CA ASN A 472 12.47 -13.24 -13.68
C ASN A 472 12.86 -12.52 -12.39
N ASN A 473 12.04 -12.62 -11.35
CA ASN A 473 12.30 -12.09 -10.01
C ASN A 473 12.46 -10.56 -9.95
N VAL A 474 11.86 -9.82 -10.89
CA VAL A 474 11.87 -8.35 -10.90
C VAL A 474 10.48 -7.85 -10.58
N ASN A 475 10.31 -7.32 -9.37
CA ASN A 475 9.03 -6.83 -8.89
C ASN A 475 8.89 -5.32 -9.11
N VAL A 476 7.68 -4.88 -9.43
CA VAL A 476 7.27 -3.48 -9.54
C VAL A 476 6.07 -3.20 -8.65
N LYS A 477 5.94 -1.96 -8.21
CA LYS A 477 4.80 -1.43 -7.47
C LYS A 477 3.88 -0.64 -8.38
N ALA A 478 2.60 -0.57 -8.01
CA ALA A 478 1.68 0.34 -8.66
C ALA A 478 2.23 1.77 -8.62
N GLY A 479 2.41 2.39 -9.79
CA GLY A 479 2.96 3.73 -9.94
C GLY A 479 4.47 3.78 -10.19
N ASP A 480 5.18 2.65 -10.13
CA ASP A 480 6.58 2.60 -10.52
C ASP A 480 6.75 2.92 -12.01
N LEU A 481 7.80 3.68 -12.34
CA LEU A 481 8.17 3.96 -13.72
C LEU A 481 8.62 2.68 -14.42
N LEU A 482 7.89 2.27 -15.46
CA LEU A 482 8.26 1.15 -16.32
C LEU A 482 9.17 1.61 -17.45
N TRP A 483 8.75 2.66 -18.17
CA TRP A 483 9.47 3.21 -19.31
C TRP A 483 8.86 4.53 -19.77
N THR A 484 9.12 4.95 -21.01
CA THR A 484 8.47 6.10 -21.65
C THR A 484 7.70 5.70 -22.91
N SER A 485 6.68 6.49 -23.26
CA SER A 485 5.85 6.28 -24.45
C SER A 485 6.63 6.61 -25.73
N GLY A 486 6.46 5.78 -26.74
CA GLY A 486 7.06 5.92 -28.06
C GLY A 486 6.08 6.51 -29.07
N LEU A 487 6.31 6.16 -30.34
CA LEU A 487 5.49 6.60 -31.47
C LEU A 487 4.70 5.43 -32.06
N TYR A 488 3.47 5.73 -32.48
CA TYR A 488 2.56 4.82 -33.16
C TYR A 488 1.70 5.57 -34.18
N GLY A 489 1.40 4.93 -35.31
CA GLY A 489 0.53 5.46 -36.37
C GLY A 489 1.21 6.38 -37.40
N THR A 490 0.45 6.78 -38.42
CA THR A 490 0.86 7.82 -39.38
C THR A 490 0.98 9.19 -38.68
N PRO A 491 1.89 10.08 -39.10
CA PRO A 491 2.33 11.21 -38.27
C PRO A 491 1.23 12.23 -37.91
N PRO A 492 1.22 12.80 -36.68
CA PRO A 492 1.56 12.11 -35.42
C PRO A 492 0.67 12.53 -34.22
N PRO A 493 0.30 11.59 -33.35
CA PRO A 493 0.53 11.84 -31.91
C PRO A 493 1.08 10.59 -31.20
N GLY A 494 1.95 10.80 -30.21
CA GLY A 494 2.44 9.71 -29.37
C GLY A 494 1.29 8.99 -28.66
N MET A 495 1.51 7.71 -28.35
CA MET A 495 0.48 6.83 -27.81
C MET A 495 1.14 5.63 -27.13
N ILE A 496 0.44 5.05 -26.15
CA ILE A 496 0.69 3.68 -25.70
C ILE A 496 -0.49 2.78 -26.03
N HIS A 497 -0.21 1.50 -26.24
CA HIS A 497 -1.21 0.45 -26.18
C HIS A 497 -1.14 -0.19 -24.79
N TRP A 498 -2.25 -0.15 -24.05
CA TRP A 498 -2.36 -0.75 -22.73
C TRP A 498 -3.46 -1.80 -22.72
N GLU A 499 -3.09 -3.03 -22.40
CA GLU A 499 -4.00 -4.18 -22.39
C GLU A 499 -3.96 -4.86 -21.03
N VAL A 500 -5.12 -5.32 -20.56
CA VAL A 500 -5.26 -6.11 -19.33
C VAL A 500 -6.00 -7.40 -19.66
N PHE A 501 -5.38 -8.53 -19.36
CA PHE A 501 -5.93 -9.84 -19.74
C PHE A 501 -5.58 -10.91 -18.71
N SER A 502 -6.31 -12.03 -18.76
CA SER A 502 -6.12 -13.17 -17.87
C SER A 502 -6.41 -14.47 -18.61
N GLU A 503 -5.76 -15.55 -18.19
CA GLU A 503 -5.97 -16.90 -18.76
C GLU A 503 -7.35 -17.47 -18.43
N GLU A 504 -7.98 -16.94 -17.39
CA GLU A 504 -9.30 -17.32 -16.91
C GLU A 504 -10.21 -16.10 -16.84
N ASN A 505 -11.53 -16.29 -16.82
CA ASN A 505 -12.46 -15.18 -16.70
C ASN A 505 -12.46 -14.63 -15.27
N LEU A 506 -11.88 -13.43 -15.10
CA LEU A 506 -11.81 -12.72 -13.83
C LEU A 506 -12.84 -11.59 -13.71
N LEU A 507 -13.80 -11.51 -14.62
CA LEU A 507 -14.88 -10.53 -14.61
C LEU A 507 -16.24 -11.25 -14.53
N PRO A 508 -17.30 -10.62 -14.00
CA PRO A 508 -18.60 -11.27 -14.01
C PRO A 508 -19.09 -11.33 -15.45
N SER A 509 -19.96 -12.28 -15.76
CA SER A 509 -20.72 -12.30 -17.00
C SER A 509 -21.52 -10.99 -17.12
N PHE A 510 -21.17 -10.15 -18.09
CA PHE A 510 -21.97 -8.99 -18.46
C PHE A 510 -23.25 -9.45 -19.16
N THR A 511 -24.38 -8.80 -18.89
CA THR A 511 -25.58 -8.97 -19.73
C THR A 511 -25.22 -8.47 -21.13
N PRO A 512 -25.29 -9.32 -22.18
CA PRO A 512 -25.10 -8.84 -23.53
C PRO A 512 -26.13 -7.75 -23.82
N VAL A 513 -25.68 -6.60 -24.32
CA VAL A 513 -26.58 -5.63 -24.94
C VAL A 513 -26.74 -6.10 -26.38
N GLU A 514 -27.96 -6.46 -26.78
CA GLU A 514 -28.25 -6.64 -28.21
C GLU A 514 -28.22 -5.26 -28.86
N ASP A 515 -27.31 -5.09 -29.82
CA ASP A 515 -27.34 -3.96 -30.75
C ASP A 515 -28.52 -4.18 -31.69
N PRO A 516 -29.54 -3.29 -31.72
CA PRO A 516 -30.72 -3.47 -32.55
C PRO A 516 -30.48 -3.19 -34.04
N ASP A 517 -29.27 -2.80 -34.44
CA ASP A 517 -28.89 -2.51 -35.83
C ASP A 517 -28.32 -3.72 -36.60
#